data_AF-A0A1G9JN69-F1
#
_entry.id   AF-A0A1G9JN69-F1
#
_cell.length_a   1.000
_cell.length_b   1.000
_cell.length_c   1.000
_cell.angle_alpha   90.00
_cell.angle_beta   90.00
_cell.angle_gamma   90.00
#
_symmetry.space_group_name_H-M   'P 1'
#
loop_
_entity.id
_entity.type
_entity.pdbx_description
1 polymer ?
#
loop_
_entity_poly.entity_id
_entity_poly.type
_entity_poly.pdbx_seq_one_letter_code
_entity_poly.pdbx_strand_id
1 'polypeptide(L)' 'MNDLLPKGEDLRRAIRWMSAHIEEHPDKTLHKLVDEAVFQFDLSPKDADFLIDFYHQAMKKTDS' A
#
# COMPACT_ATOMS: atom_id res chain seq x y z
N MET A 1 15.35 26.19 -0.76
CA MET A 1 14.60 25.78 0.45
C MET A 1 13.53 24.80 0.01
N ASN A 2 13.72 23.53 0.35
CA ASN A 2 12.75 22.45 0.50
C ASN A 2 11.45 22.44 -0.33
N ASP A 3 11.54 22.27 -1.66
CA ASP A 3 10.42 21.73 -2.45
C ASP A 3 10.59 20.20 -2.60
N LEU A 4 10.84 19.54 -1.47
CA LEU A 4 10.65 18.10 -1.34
C LEU A 4 9.14 17.89 -1.27
N LEU A 5 8.47 17.82 -2.41
CA LEU A 5 7.06 17.46 -2.47
C LEU A 5 6.87 16.14 -1.70
N PRO A 6 6.22 16.12 -0.52
CA PRO A 6 6.06 14.90 0.25
C PRO A 6 5.00 13.97 -0.36
N LYS A 7 4.38 14.36 -1.48
CA LYS A 7 3.19 13.74 -2.09
C LYS A 7 3.27 12.23 -2.34
N GLY A 8 4.46 11.62 -2.35
CA GLY A 8 4.62 10.19 -2.54
C GLY A 8 5.47 9.49 -1.48
N GLU A 9 5.90 10.18 -0.42
CA GLU A 9 6.68 9.54 0.63
C GLU A 9 5.81 8.65 1.50
N ASP A 10 4.64 9.15 1.90
CA ASP A 10 3.65 8.40 2.67
C ASP A 10 3.18 7.16 1.90
N LEU A 11 2.92 7.30 0.60
CA LEU A 11 2.60 6.17 -0.28
C LEU A 11 3.73 5.13 -0.31
N ARG A 12 4.99 5.55 -0.47
CA ARG A 12 6.14 4.62 -0.45
C ARG A 12 6.29 3.91 0.88
N ARG A 13 6.07 4.62 2.00
CA ARG A 13 6.10 4.04 3.35
C ARG A 13 4.98 3.02 3.53
N ALA A 14 3.77 3.33 3.06
CA ALA A 14 2.62 2.43 3.05
C ALA A 14 2.90 1.15 2.26
N ILE A 15 3.45 1.25 1.05
CA ILE A 15 3.86 0.08 0.24
C ILE A 15 4.85 -0.79 1.05
N ARG A 16 5.91 -0.18 1.59
CA ARG A 16 6.91 -0.95 2.34
C ARG A 16 6.31 -1.64 3.58
N TRP A 17 5.41 -0.96 4.29
CA TRP A 17 4.71 -1.51 5.45
C TRP A 17 3.78 -2.65 5.04
N MET A 18 2.99 -2.47 3.99
CA MET A 18 2.06 -3.47 3.48
C MET A 18 2.80 -4.72 3.00
N SER A 19 3.91 -4.60 2.26
CA SER A 19 4.67 -5.76 1.79
C SER A 19 5.14 -6.64 2.94
N ALA A 20 5.68 -6.05 4.01
CA ALA A 20 6.07 -6.80 5.20
C ALA A 20 4.84 -7.49 5.85
N HIS A 21 3.72 -6.79 5.99
CA HIS A 21 2.51 -7.36 6.57
C HIS A 21 1.86 -8.45 5.73
N ILE A 22 1.93 -8.37 4.40
CA ILE A 22 1.42 -9.41 3.49
C ILE A 22 2.27 -10.69 3.64
N GLU A 23 3.59 -10.54 3.75
CA GLU A 23 4.50 -11.66 3.96
C GLU A 23 4.32 -12.31 5.35
N GLU A 24 4.11 -11.50 6.39
CA GLU A 24 3.91 -11.99 7.77
C GLU A 24 2.50 -12.56 8.01
N HIS A 25 1.49 -12.05 7.29
CA HIS A 25 0.09 -12.42 7.47
C HIS A 25 -0.61 -12.67 6.12
N PRO A 26 -0.35 -13.82 5.47
CA PRO A 26 -1.02 -14.18 4.21
C PRO A 26 -2.54 -14.34 4.37
N ASP A 27 -3.04 -14.59 5.59
CA ASP A 27 -4.47 -14.64 5.90
C ASP A 27 -5.16 -13.26 5.90
N LYS A 28 -4.40 -12.15 6.03
CA LYS A 28 -5.00 -10.81 6.00
C LYS A 28 -5.37 -10.44 4.56
N THR A 29 -6.62 -10.03 4.38
CA THR A 29 -7.06 -9.50 3.08
C THR A 29 -6.35 -8.20 2.75
N LEU A 30 -5.96 -8.04 1.48
CA LEU A 30 -5.31 -6.83 0.98
C LEU A 30 -6.09 -5.55 1.35
N HIS A 31 -7.41 -5.61 1.28
CA HIS A 31 -8.29 -4.48 1.60
C HIS A 31 -8.12 -4.00 3.05
N LYS A 32 -7.92 -4.92 4.00
CA LYS A 32 -7.66 -4.57 5.40
C LYS A 32 -6.32 -3.85 5.58
N LEU A 33 -5.27 -4.33 4.90
CA LEU A 33 -3.95 -3.72 4.97
C LEU A 33 -3.94 -2.33 4.32
N VAL A 34 -4.67 -2.15 3.22
CA VAL A 34 -4.83 -0.82 2.60
C VAL A 34 -5.56 0.12 3.56
N ASP A 35 -6.66 -0.31 4.18
CA ASP A 35 -7.40 0.52 5.14
C ASP A 35 -6.50 0.94 6.33
N GLU A 36 -5.76 -0.01 6.91
CA GLU A 36 -4.76 0.28 7.96
C GLU A 36 -3.70 1.28 7.48
N ALA A 37 -3.16 1.10 6.28
CA ALA A 37 -2.15 1.99 5.71
C ALA A 37 -2.70 3.39 5.40
N VAL A 38 -3.95 3.50 4.95
CA VAL A 38 -4.61 4.79 4.67
C VAL A 38 -4.74 5.63 5.93
N PHE A 39 -5.19 5.01 7.02
CA PHE A 39 -5.29 5.68 8.32
C PHE A 39 -3.92 5.97 8.93
N GLN A 40 -2.94 5.09 8.76
CA GLN A 40 -1.63 5.22 9.38
C GLN A 40 -0.72 6.26 8.69
N PHE A 41 -0.82 6.36 7.36
CA PHE A 41 0.03 7.23 6.53
C PHE A 41 -0.73 8.45 5.97
N ASP A 42 -1.97 8.69 6.42
CA ASP A 42 -2.83 9.80 5.98
C ASP A 42 -2.99 9.83 4.44
N LEU A 43 -3.20 8.65 3.85
CA LEU A 43 -3.26 8.52 2.40
C LEU A 43 -4.58 9.06 1.85
N SER A 44 -4.54 9.60 0.63
CA SER A 44 -5.76 10.00 -0.05
C SER A 44 -6.53 8.78 -0.58
N PRO A 45 -7.85 8.88 -0.82
CA PRO A 45 -8.64 7.81 -1.43
C PRO A 45 -8.07 7.32 -2.78
N LYS A 46 -7.39 8.21 -3.52
CA LYS A 46 -6.70 7.86 -4.76
C LYS A 46 -5.49 6.94 -4.54
N ASP A 47 -4.74 7.17 -3.47
CA ASP A 47 -3.58 6.37 -3.11
C ASP A 47 -4.02 4.98 -2.63
N ALA A 48 -5.13 4.92 -1.88
CA ALA A 48 -5.76 3.66 -1.47
C ALA A 48 -6.12 2.79 -2.68
N ASP A 49 -6.80 3.38 -3.67
CA ASP A 49 -7.20 2.69 -4.90
C ASP A 49 -5.97 2.18 -5.69
N PHE A 50 -4.92 3.02 -5.79
CA PHE A 50 -3.65 2.63 -6.40
C PHE A 50 -3.00 1.44 -5.68
N LEU A 51 -2.96 1.44 -4.34
CA LEU A 51 -2.40 0.33 -3.56
C LEU A 51 -3.16 -0.97 -3.81
N ILE A 52 -4.50 -0.92 -3.82
CA ILE A 52 -5.33 -2.09 -4.08
C ILE A 52 -5.00 -2.68 -5.46
N ASP A 53 -5.00 -1.85 -6.50
CA ASP A 53 -4.72 -2.31 -7.87
C ASP A 53 -3.29 -2.85 -8.01
N PHE A 54 -2.30 -2.12 -7.47
CA PHE A 54 -0.89 -2.49 -7.51
C PHE A 54 -0.64 -3.87 -6.91
N TYR A 55 -1.13 -4.13 -5.70
CA TYR A 55 -0.95 -5.41 -5.03
C TYR A 55 -1.81 -6.52 -5.60
N HIS A 56 -3.03 -6.21 -6.05
CA HIS A 56 -3.90 -7.18 -6.72
C HIS A 56 -3.27 -7.69 -8.02
N GLN A 57 -2.62 -6.81 -8.79
CA GLN A 57 -1.84 -7.21 -9.97
C GLN A 57 -0.57 -7.98 -9.59
N ALA A 58 0.12 -7.60 -8.51
CA ALA A 58 1.32 -8.31 -8.04
C ALA A 58 1.00 -9.77 -7.63
N MET A 59 -0.10 -9.99 -6.90
CA MET A 59 -0.52 -11.32 -6.46
C MET A 59 -1.01 -12.20 -7.62
N LYS A 60 -1.67 -11.62 -8.63
CA LYS A 60 -2.14 -12.37 -9.81
C LYS A 60 -1.03 -12.95 -10.68
N LYS A 61 0.21 -12.46 -10.57
CA LYS A 61 1.32 -12.85 -11.45
C LYS A 61 2.04 -14.13 -11.02
N THR A 62 1.70 -14.70 -9.86
CA THR A 62 2.29 -15.95 -9.36
C THR A 62 1.60 -17.22 -9.89
N ASP A 63 0.49 -17.09 -10.61
CA ASP A 63 -0.32 -18.22 -11.11
C ASP A 63 -0.26 -18.41 -12.65
N SER A 64 0.85 -18.07 -13.33
CA SER A 64 1.01 -18.40 -14.77
C SER A 64 2.43 -18.80 -15.15
#